data_AF-A0A7Y3MII9-F1
#
_entry.id   AF-A0A7Y3MII9-F1
#
_cell.length_a   1.000
_cell.length_b   1.000
_cell.length_c   1.000
_cell.angle_alpha   90.00
_cell.angle_beta   90.00
_cell.angle_gamma   90.00
#
_symmetry.space_group_name_H-M   'P 1'
#
loop_
_entity.id
_entity.type
_entity.pdbx_description
1 polymer ?
#
loop_
_entity_poly.entity_id
_entity_poly.type
_entity_poly.pdbx_seq_one_letter_code
_entity_poly.pdbx_strand_id
1 'polypeptide(L)'
;MRPVSRVYIPTVGHNIAIGLLLLVCASSTTAQVTLSCSATYQISHSFSNGAKWDMCWELLDREGIVYSDVYYTTPSGIARRVFNSLALAQIHVPYDDDGARYHDVSDYGLGSSGHLNNLQQTDCPNGTRLQDNGKNVICRTIITGDQSALTGNTAVATEVLSVFSVSHVGAYNYIPEYRFFDTGQIEPVMGATGKLQRYGSDPAVGWPVRGGSSPVGISHLHNYYWRLDFDLGSNANDDVFEEIEFVADNASNNSFSKSVNSYSHEAARSINPATKRFWRVRDATETNAQGLAVSYDILALDTGHRDTGPSSEPFTYDDVYVTRQRDCERFISHNPSDPDGCASNDDVTDFVNGEALANQDIVVWFGITFHHIPRDEDEPRMHAHWNHFRLVPRDWTYASSRIANLPPVINNPGEQFNLPSSDTSLQVVASDPENQAITFTASGLPPGLGINSNNGLISGTHSSSFGSYNVNVSATDSEGGINAINFDWHVGEDTDQDGIANASDNCPALANANQQDSDADGEGNLCDASPYGGCTSLSSSDVPKTISSSGTPTVQSTLDVSENGYV
;
A
#
# COMPACT_ATOMS: atom_id res chain seq x y z
N MET A 1 -59.75 54.37 5.19
CA MET A 1 -61.21 54.18 5.12
C MET A 1 -61.55 52.84 5.75
N ARG A 2 -62.48 52.88 6.73
CA ARG A 2 -63.22 51.79 7.41
C ARG A 2 -62.45 50.59 8.04
N PRO A 3 -62.53 50.44 9.38
CA PRO A 3 -62.16 49.22 10.11
C PRO A 3 -63.38 48.30 10.31
N VAL A 4 -63.17 47.02 10.61
CA VAL A 4 -64.15 46.19 11.32
C VAL A 4 -63.42 45.33 12.36
N SER A 5 -63.90 45.42 13.61
CA SER A 5 -63.48 44.66 14.77
C SER A 5 -64.51 43.57 15.12
N ARG A 6 -64.07 42.46 15.74
CA ARG A 6 -64.49 41.89 17.05
C ARG A 6 -64.40 40.33 17.10
N VAL A 7 -63.62 39.75 18.04
CA VAL A 7 -64.03 39.07 19.33
C VAL A 7 -64.29 37.55 19.12
N TYR A 8 -63.92 36.53 19.91
CA TYR A 8 -63.06 36.27 21.12
C TYR A 8 -63.16 34.75 21.45
N ILE A 9 -62.34 34.27 22.41
CA ILE A 9 -62.47 33.06 23.29
C ILE A 9 -61.58 31.82 22.96
N PRO A 10 -60.83 31.29 23.95
CA PRO A 10 -59.85 30.21 23.79
C PRO A 10 -60.42 28.83 24.16
N THR A 11 -59.77 27.76 23.68
CA THR A 11 -59.88 26.41 24.25
C THR A 11 -58.52 25.72 24.26
N VAL A 12 -58.08 25.35 25.45
CA VAL A 12 -56.93 24.47 25.70
C VAL A 12 -57.36 23.04 25.42
N GLY A 13 -56.65 22.34 24.54
CA GLY A 13 -56.82 20.92 24.27
C GLY A 13 -55.46 20.23 24.26
N HIS A 14 -55.20 19.41 25.28
CA HIS A 14 -54.09 18.46 25.30
C HIS A 14 -54.28 17.43 24.17
N ASN A 15 -53.25 17.24 23.34
CA ASN A 15 -53.13 16.04 22.52
C ASN A 15 -51.70 15.50 22.63
N ILE A 16 -51.63 14.27 23.14
CA ILE A 16 -50.45 13.42 23.25
C ILE A 16 -50.07 12.99 21.84
N ALA A 17 -48.90 13.41 21.35
CA ALA A 17 -48.32 12.89 20.12
C ALA A 17 -47.33 11.78 20.48
N ILE A 18 -47.69 10.54 20.13
CA ILE A 18 -46.81 9.38 20.16
C ILE A 18 -45.75 9.60 19.07
N GLY A 19 -44.53 9.96 19.50
CA GLY A 19 -43.38 10.07 18.61
C GLY A 19 -42.94 8.68 18.16
N LEU A 20 -43.20 8.35 16.89
CA LEU A 20 -42.63 7.19 16.23
C LEU A 20 -41.13 7.47 16.06
N LEU A 21 -40.29 6.81 16.88
CA LEU A 21 -38.83 6.92 16.80
C LEU A 21 -38.37 6.15 15.55
N LEU A 22 -38.34 6.83 14.41
CA LEU A 22 -37.65 6.35 13.21
C LEU A 22 -36.14 6.33 13.54
N LEU A 23 -35.61 5.13 13.78
CA LEU A 23 -34.17 4.90 13.74
C LEU A 23 -33.71 5.17 12.30
N VAL A 24 -33.26 6.39 12.06
CA VAL A 24 -32.45 6.70 10.88
C VAL A 24 -31.10 6.06 11.17
N CYS A 25 -30.83 4.89 10.59
CA CYS A 25 -29.46 4.41 10.44
C CYS A 25 -28.74 5.47 9.60
N ALA A 26 -28.04 6.40 10.27
CA ALA A 26 -27.09 7.26 9.61
C ALA A 26 -25.97 6.36 9.10
N SER A 27 -26.07 5.94 7.84
CA SER A 27 -24.92 5.44 7.11
C SER A 27 -23.88 6.56 7.14
N SER A 28 -22.85 6.39 7.95
CA SER A 28 -21.66 7.24 7.93
C SER A 28 -21.04 7.09 6.55
N THR A 29 -21.44 7.95 5.63
CA THR A 29 -20.78 8.12 4.33
C THR A 29 -19.46 8.79 4.65
N THR A 30 -18.39 8.01 4.68
CA THR A 30 -17.04 8.56 4.67
C THR A 30 -16.93 9.40 3.40
N ALA A 31 -16.66 10.70 3.56
CA ALA A 31 -16.50 11.59 2.42
C ALA A 31 -15.36 11.05 1.55
N GLN A 32 -15.65 10.70 0.29
CA GLN A 32 -14.61 10.24 -0.62
C GLN A 32 -13.67 11.40 -0.98
N VAL A 33 -12.37 11.17 -0.85
CA VAL A 33 -11.33 12.06 -1.38
C VAL A 33 -11.56 12.20 -2.89
N THR A 34 -11.60 13.44 -3.36
CA THR A 34 -11.71 13.75 -4.80
C THR A 34 -10.36 14.29 -5.26
N LEU A 35 -9.66 13.51 -6.08
CA LEU A 35 -8.38 13.88 -6.69
C LEU A 35 -8.64 14.69 -7.97
N SER A 36 -7.80 15.70 -8.24
CA SER A 36 -7.94 16.60 -9.40
C SER A 36 -7.55 15.96 -10.74
N CYS A 37 -6.71 14.93 -10.71
CA CYS A 37 -6.22 14.24 -11.91
C CYS A 37 -7.16 13.12 -12.39
N SER A 38 -7.00 12.73 -13.66
CA SER A 38 -7.70 11.57 -14.22
C SER A 38 -7.23 10.25 -13.59
N ALA A 39 -8.06 9.21 -13.64
CA ALA A 39 -7.77 7.89 -13.04
C ALA A 39 -6.43 7.26 -13.49
N THR A 40 -5.95 7.56 -14.70
CA THR A 40 -4.65 7.08 -15.21
C THR A 40 -3.47 7.63 -14.40
N TYR A 41 -3.62 8.83 -13.88
CA TYR A 41 -2.59 9.56 -13.13
C TYR A 41 -2.84 9.51 -11.61
N GLN A 42 -3.66 8.56 -11.14
CA GLN A 42 -3.93 8.36 -9.73
C GLN A 42 -3.14 7.18 -9.17
N ILE A 43 -2.65 7.35 -7.94
CA ILE A 43 -2.15 6.27 -7.10
C ILE A 43 -3.06 6.22 -5.87
N SER A 44 -3.79 5.11 -5.74
CA SER A 44 -4.62 4.81 -4.58
C SER A 44 -4.24 3.44 -4.02
N HIS A 45 -3.99 3.38 -2.71
CA HIS A 45 -3.67 2.14 -2.02
C HIS A 45 -4.27 2.11 -0.62
N SER A 46 -5.04 1.07 -0.33
CA SER A 46 -5.54 0.74 1.00
C SER A 46 -4.71 -0.39 1.59
N PHE A 47 -4.25 -0.22 2.82
CA PHE A 47 -3.48 -1.21 3.56
C PHE A 47 -4.38 -2.14 4.37
N SER A 48 -3.81 -3.24 4.84
CA SER A 48 -4.47 -4.22 5.71
C SER A 48 -5.00 -3.60 7.01
N ASN A 49 -4.30 -2.59 7.53
CA ASN A 49 -4.72 -1.85 8.73
C ASN A 49 -5.85 -0.82 8.47
N GLY A 50 -6.44 -0.80 7.27
CA GLY A 50 -7.50 0.13 6.90
C GLY A 50 -7.03 1.56 6.58
N ALA A 51 -5.75 1.89 6.77
CA ALA A 51 -5.19 3.16 6.31
C ALA A 51 -5.16 3.21 4.78
N LYS A 52 -5.10 4.42 4.22
CA LYS A 52 -5.11 4.62 2.78
C LYS A 52 -4.28 5.83 2.37
N TRP A 53 -3.55 5.71 1.26
CA TRP A 53 -3.00 6.84 0.53
C TRP A 53 -3.72 7.02 -0.79
N ASP A 54 -4.05 8.27 -1.11
CA ASP A 54 -4.58 8.72 -2.38
C ASP A 54 -3.74 9.90 -2.87
N MET A 55 -3.29 9.87 -4.13
CA MET A 55 -2.53 10.96 -4.72
C MET A 55 -2.63 10.98 -6.24
N CYS A 56 -2.39 12.15 -6.81
CA CYS A 56 -2.09 12.33 -8.21
C CYS A 56 -0.58 12.23 -8.46
N TRP A 57 -0.20 11.88 -9.68
CA TRP A 57 1.17 12.00 -10.16
C TRP A 57 1.19 12.64 -11.56
N GLU A 58 2.23 13.39 -11.85
CA GLU A 58 2.50 13.94 -13.18
C GLU A 58 3.98 13.80 -13.53
N LEU A 59 4.27 13.86 -14.83
CA LEU A 59 5.63 13.86 -15.36
C LEU A 59 5.95 15.26 -15.90
N LEU A 60 6.93 15.91 -15.29
CA LEU A 60 7.47 17.20 -15.71
C LEU A 60 8.90 17.03 -16.23
N ASP A 61 9.26 17.78 -17.28
CA ASP A 61 10.55 17.64 -17.98
C ASP A 61 11.77 17.79 -17.04
N ARG A 62 11.66 18.66 -16.02
CA ARG A 62 12.77 18.98 -15.10
C ARG A 62 12.71 18.17 -13.80
N GLU A 63 11.66 18.33 -13.03
CA GLU A 63 11.45 17.67 -11.73
C GLU A 63 11.39 16.14 -11.83
N GLY A 64 11.02 15.62 -13.00
CA GLY A 64 10.70 14.20 -13.15
C GLY A 64 9.27 13.94 -12.70
N ILE A 65 9.09 13.01 -11.77
CA ILE A 65 7.77 12.68 -11.23
C ILE A 65 7.43 13.61 -10.06
N VAL A 66 6.31 14.32 -10.18
CA VAL A 66 5.73 15.15 -9.12
C VAL A 66 4.45 14.48 -8.62
N TYR A 67 4.24 14.49 -7.30
CA TYR A 67 3.00 14.01 -6.68
C TYR A 67 2.18 15.21 -6.21
N SER A 68 0.88 15.18 -6.44
CA SER A 68 -0.05 16.24 -6.04
C SER A 68 -1.30 15.66 -5.41
N ASP A 69 -2.09 16.50 -4.73
CA ASP A 69 -3.27 16.07 -3.98
C ASP A 69 -2.96 14.86 -3.09
N VAL A 70 -1.92 14.95 -2.25
CA VAL A 70 -1.49 13.80 -1.44
C VAL A 70 -2.34 13.73 -0.18
N TYR A 71 -3.19 12.71 -0.08
CA TYR A 71 -4.07 12.47 1.06
C TYR A 71 -3.67 11.22 1.83
N TYR A 72 -3.75 11.33 3.15
CA TYR A 72 -3.69 10.19 4.07
C TYR A 72 -5.05 10.01 4.75
N THR A 73 -5.58 8.79 4.67
CA THR A 73 -6.72 8.35 5.46
C THR A 73 -6.23 7.44 6.58
N THR A 74 -6.53 7.82 7.82
CA THR A 74 -6.18 7.02 8.99
C THR A 74 -6.97 5.69 9.01
N PRO A 75 -6.52 4.67 9.76
CA PRO A 75 -7.29 3.45 10.01
C PRO A 75 -8.74 3.67 10.47
N SER A 76 -9.00 4.79 11.17
CA SER A 76 -10.34 5.17 11.62
C SER A 76 -11.20 5.84 10.55
N GLY A 77 -10.72 5.91 9.30
CA GLY A 77 -11.43 6.48 8.16
C GLY A 77 -11.40 8.01 8.06
N ILE A 78 -10.51 8.69 8.79
CA ILE A 78 -10.38 10.15 8.71
C ILE A 78 -9.37 10.50 7.62
N ALA A 79 -9.84 11.10 6.52
CA ALA A 79 -9.02 11.54 5.40
C ALA A 79 -8.62 13.01 5.56
N ARG A 80 -7.34 13.33 5.32
CA ARG A 80 -6.82 14.70 5.27
C ARG A 80 -5.81 14.84 4.16
N ARG A 81 -5.73 16.03 3.58
CA ARG A 81 -4.63 16.39 2.71
C ARG A 81 -3.36 16.55 3.56
N VAL A 82 -2.23 16.17 2.97
CA VAL A 82 -0.88 16.36 3.50
C VAL A 82 -0.13 17.37 2.67
N PHE A 83 -0.16 17.18 1.34
CA PHE A 83 0.51 18.05 0.39
C PHE A 83 -0.45 18.47 -0.71
N ASN A 84 -0.38 19.74 -1.10
CA ASN A 84 -0.80 20.16 -2.43
C ASN A 84 0.11 19.52 -3.47
N SER A 85 1.43 19.61 -3.28
CA SER A 85 2.45 19.04 -4.15
C SER A 85 3.73 18.62 -3.42
N LEU A 86 4.39 17.59 -3.95
CA LEU A 86 5.64 17.02 -3.47
C LEU A 86 6.55 16.78 -4.68
N ALA A 87 7.66 17.51 -4.76
CA ALA A 87 8.57 17.47 -5.89
C ALA A 87 10.04 17.46 -5.45
N LEU A 88 10.89 16.89 -6.30
CA LEU A 88 12.33 17.08 -6.19
C LEU A 88 12.68 18.47 -6.76
N ALA A 89 13.29 19.31 -5.94
CA ALA A 89 13.63 20.67 -6.29
C ALA A 89 15.03 20.80 -6.90
N GLN A 90 15.99 19.96 -6.51
CA GLN A 90 17.35 19.97 -7.09
C GLN A 90 18.17 18.75 -6.69
N ILE A 91 19.13 18.41 -7.55
CA ILE A 91 20.30 17.59 -7.23
C ILE A 91 21.52 18.45 -7.56
N HIS A 92 22.16 18.98 -6.52
CA HIS A 92 23.33 19.85 -6.66
C HIS A 92 24.61 19.06 -6.32
N VAL A 93 25.55 19.01 -7.26
CA VAL A 93 26.76 18.16 -7.18
C VAL A 93 28.04 18.99 -7.38
N PRO A 94 28.58 19.58 -6.29
CA PRO A 94 29.87 20.24 -6.33
C PRO A 94 31.03 19.27 -6.05
N TYR A 95 32.11 19.42 -6.80
CA TYR A 95 33.36 18.67 -6.62
C TYR A 95 34.35 19.40 -5.73
N ASP A 96 35.10 18.64 -4.93
CA ASP A 96 36.06 19.17 -3.93
C ASP A 96 37.30 19.81 -4.57
N ASP A 97 37.54 19.58 -5.87
CA ASP A 97 38.60 20.23 -6.64
C ASP A 97 38.21 21.60 -7.21
N ASP A 98 37.00 22.09 -6.88
CA ASP A 98 36.38 23.30 -7.41
C ASP A 98 36.26 23.31 -8.95
N GLY A 99 36.33 22.13 -9.57
CA GLY A 99 36.36 22.00 -11.03
C GLY A 99 35.00 21.99 -11.69
N ALA A 100 33.97 21.47 -11.02
CA ALA A 100 32.61 21.40 -11.54
C ALA A 100 31.57 21.44 -10.41
N ARG A 101 30.44 22.10 -10.68
CA ARG A 101 29.27 22.21 -9.80
C ARG A 101 28.03 22.06 -10.68
N TYR A 102 27.29 20.97 -10.53
CA TYR A 102 26.17 20.60 -11.40
C TYR A 102 24.82 20.84 -10.72
N HIS A 103 23.82 21.25 -11.49
CA HIS A 103 22.43 21.46 -11.06
C HIS A 103 21.51 20.56 -11.90
N ASP A 104 21.47 19.27 -11.57
CA ASP A 104 21.02 18.25 -12.52
C ASP A 104 19.53 18.36 -12.87
N VAL A 105 18.70 18.85 -11.94
CA VAL A 105 17.25 18.96 -12.15
C VAL A 105 16.91 20.15 -13.04
N SER A 106 17.46 21.33 -12.74
CA SER A 106 17.14 22.56 -13.48
C SER A 106 17.82 22.65 -14.85
N ASP A 107 19.05 22.15 -14.96
CA ASP A 107 19.90 22.35 -16.14
C ASP A 107 19.71 21.23 -17.16
N TYR A 108 19.50 19.99 -16.69
CA TYR A 108 19.38 18.80 -17.56
C TYR A 108 17.98 18.18 -17.53
N GLY A 109 17.35 18.17 -16.36
CA GLY A 109 16.00 17.65 -16.15
C GLY A 109 15.92 16.13 -16.08
N LEU A 110 15.15 15.63 -15.11
CA LEU A 110 14.99 14.19 -14.86
C LEU A 110 13.89 13.57 -15.69
N GLY A 111 12.84 14.32 -16.02
CA GLY A 111 11.65 13.78 -16.69
C GLY A 111 11.71 13.75 -18.21
N SER A 112 12.63 14.51 -18.82
CA SER A 112 12.76 14.55 -20.28
C SER A 112 12.95 13.14 -20.87
N SER A 113 12.42 12.89 -22.06
CA SER A 113 12.40 11.55 -22.65
C SER A 113 13.78 10.90 -22.80
N GLY A 114 14.83 11.71 -22.90
CA GLY A 114 16.22 11.29 -23.03
C GLY A 114 16.93 10.94 -21.72
N HIS A 115 16.42 11.42 -20.58
CA HIS A 115 17.02 11.15 -19.25
C HIS A 115 16.19 10.15 -18.44
N LEU A 116 14.86 10.25 -18.48
CA LEU A 116 14.01 9.30 -17.76
C LEU A 116 14.14 7.90 -18.37
N ASN A 117 14.34 6.87 -17.55
CA ASN A 117 14.43 5.50 -18.05
C ASN A 117 13.04 4.94 -18.37
N ASN A 118 12.98 4.03 -19.35
CA ASN A 118 11.80 3.19 -19.56
C ASN A 118 11.96 1.92 -18.72
N LEU A 119 11.30 1.88 -17.56
CA LEU A 119 11.48 0.80 -16.58
C LEU A 119 11.06 -0.55 -17.19
N GLN A 120 11.94 -1.54 -17.03
CA GLN A 120 11.72 -2.92 -17.42
C GLN A 120 11.11 -3.72 -16.26
N GLN A 121 10.62 -4.93 -16.55
CA GLN A 121 10.11 -5.83 -15.51
C GLN A 121 11.17 -6.19 -14.46
N THR A 122 12.44 -6.24 -14.87
CA THR A 122 13.58 -6.50 -13.98
C THR A 122 13.88 -5.36 -13.03
N ASP A 123 13.54 -4.12 -13.42
CA ASP A 123 13.75 -2.93 -12.58
C ASP A 123 12.65 -2.84 -11.52
N CYS A 124 11.47 -3.38 -11.80
CA CYS A 124 10.30 -3.38 -10.93
C CYS A 124 9.84 -4.81 -10.61
N PRO A 125 10.67 -5.64 -9.94
CA PRO A 125 10.32 -7.02 -9.62
C PRO A 125 9.19 -7.01 -8.59
N ASN A 126 8.04 -7.62 -8.93
CA ASN A 126 6.82 -7.68 -8.11
C ASN A 126 6.02 -6.36 -7.99
N GLY A 127 6.44 -5.30 -8.68
CA GLY A 127 5.70 -4.04 -8.73
C GLY A 127 4.84 -3.88 -9.99
N THR A 128 3.95 -2.90 -9.94
CA THR A 128 3.19 -2.40 -11.10
C THR A 128 3.93 -1.24 -11.72
N ARG A 129 4.10 -1.24 -13.04
CA ARG A 129 4.68 -0.10 -13.77
C ARG A 129 3.56 0.83 -14.24
N LEU A 130 3.61 2.09 -13.83
CA LEU A 130 2.71 3.14 -14.33
C LEU A 130 3.34 3.78 -15.57
N GLN A 131 2.48 4.13 -16.53
CA GLN A 131 2.91 4.59 -17.83
C GLN A 131 2.48 6.02 -18.10
N ASP A 132 3.38 6.79 -18.70
CA ASP A 132 3.07 8.04 -19.39
C ASP A 132 3.38 7.85 -20.87
N ASN A 133 2.40 8.11 -21.75
CA ASN A 133 2.56 8.01 -23.21
C ASN A 133 3.22 6.69 -23.70
N GLY A 134 2.90 5.56 -23.03
CA GLY A 134 3.41 4.23 -23.35
C GLY A 134 4.82 3.89 -22.83
N LYS A 135 5.47 4.82 -22.10
CA LYS A 135 6.74 4.60 -21.41
C LYS A 135 6.46 4.25 -19.95
N ASN A 136 7.10 3.20 -19.41
CA ASN A 136 6.99 2.86 -17.99
C ASN A 136 7.88 3.82 -17.17
N VAL A 137 7.27 4.72 -16.41
CA VAL A 137 7.97 5.83 -15.76
C VAL A 137 8.03 5.72 -14.24
N ILE A 138 7.07 5.01 -13.63
CA ILE A 138 7.04 4.76 -12.18
C ILE A 138 6.95 3.25 -11.95
N CYS A 139 7.76 2.74 -11.04
CA CYS A 139 7.52 1.45 -10.40
C CYS A 139 6.78 1.69 -9.08
N ARG A 140 5.63 1.02 -8.92
CA ARG A 140 4.84 1.00 -7.70
C ARG A 140 4.91 -0.37 -7.07
N THR A 141 5.30 -0.46 -5.80
CA THR A 141 5.38 -1.72 -5.06
C THR A 141 4.84 -1.57 -3.64
N ILE A 142 4.41 -2.68 -3.05
CA ILE A 142 4.07 -2.76 -1.62
C ILE A 142 5.16 -3.57 -0.94
N ILE A 143 5.81 -2.96 0.04
CA ILE A 143 6.86 -3.57 0.85
C ILE A 143 6.29 -3.81 2.24
N THR A 144 6.42 -5.02 2.75
CA THR A 144 6.16 -5.33 4.15
C THR A 144 7.46 -5.17 4.93
N GLY A 145 7.53 -4.17 5.79
CA GLY A 145 8.67 -3.89 6.66
C GLY A 145 8.71 -4.78 7.91
N ASP A 146 9.77 -4.62 8.69
CA ASP A 146 9.92 -5.29 9.98
C ASP A 146 8.85 -4.81 10.99
N GLN A 147 8.56 -5.68 11.96
CA GLN A 147 7.47 -5.63 12.93
C GLN A 147 7.47 -4.30 13.73
N SER A 148 6.44 -3.45 13.58
CA SER A 148 6.38 -2.12 14.23
C SER A 148 5.83 -2.13 15.65
N ALA A 149 5.22 -3.23 16.10
CA ALA A 149 4.77 -3.38 17.49
C ALA A 149 5.16 -4.76 18.03
N LEU A 150 6.18 -4.81 18.89
CA LEU A 150 6.44 -5.97 19.76
C LEU A 150 5.67 -5.80 21.07
N THR A 151 4.34 -5.74 21.01
CA THR A 151 3.52 -5.78 22.22
C THR A 151 3.13 -7.22 22.52
N GLY A 152 3.95 -7.87 23.36
CA GLY A 152 3.52 -8.95 24.25
C GLY A 152 3.03 -10.27 23.68
N ASN A 153 2.75 -10.42 22.37
CA ASN A 153 2.61 -11.68 21.62
C ASN A 153 2.16 -11.53 20.14
N THR A 154 1.80 -10.33 19.65
CA THR A 154 1.37 -10.14 18.25
C THR A 154 2.35 -9.24 17.53
N ALA A 155 2.86 -9.71 16.40
CA ALA A 155 3.76 -8.96 15.55
C ALA A 155 2.98 -8.61 14.27
N VAL A 156 2.71 -7.31 14.07
CA VAL A 156 2.12 -6.82 12.82
C VAL A 156 3.21 -6.16 11.99
N ALA A 157 3.38 -6.65 10.76
CA ALA A 157 4.31 -6.09 9.80
C ALA A 157 3.76 -4.76 9.31
N THR A 158 4.63 -3.75 9.22
CA THR A 158 4.28 -2.44 8.65
C THR A 158 4.18 -2.58 7.14
N GLU A 159 3.14 -2.04 6.52
CA GLU A 159 3.05 -1.98 5.06
C GLU A 159 3.50 -0.61 4.53
N VAL A 160 4.19 -0.63 3.39
CA VAL A 160 4.77 0.56 2.76
C VAL A 160 4.45 0.55 1.27
N LEU A 161 3.76 1.58 0.80
CA LEU A 161 3.63 1.90 -0.61
C LEU A 161 4.90 2.62 -1.05
N SER A 162 5.73 1.96 -1.85
CA SER A 162 6.92 2.55 -2.47
C SER A 162 6.63 2.87 -3.94
N VAL A 163 6.95 4.10 -4.34
CA VAL A 163 6.89 4.56 -5.72
C VAL A 163 8.22 5.20 -6.11
N PHE A 164 8.85 4.71 -7.17
CA PHE A 164 10.12 5.25 -7.64
C PHE A 164 10.19 5.39 -9.16
N SER A 165 11.06 6.28 -9.60
CA SER A 165 11.46 6.45 -11.00
C SER A 165 12.99 6.35 -11.10
N VAL A 166 13.53 6.20 -12.32
CA VAL A 166 14.99 6.19 -12.54
C VAL A 166 15.33 7.12 -13.68
N SER A 167 16.25 8.05 -13.44
CA SER A 167 16.70 9.03 -14.44
C SER A 167 18.21 8.99 -14.60
N HIS A 168 18.67 8.92 -15.84
CA HIS A 168 20.08 8.89 -16.19
C HIS A 168 20.58 10.28 -16.60
N VAL A 169 21.43 10.89 -15.79
CA VAL A 169 22.03 12.21 -16.03
C VAL A 169 23.55 12.09 -15.93
N GLY A 170 24.27 12.50 -16.97
CA GLY A 170 25.73 12.37 -17.03
C GLY A 170 26.17 10.91 -16.88
N ALA A 171 27.01 10.62 -15.88
CA ALA A 171 27.44 9.26 -15.54
C ALA A 171 26.56 8.58 -14.48
N TYR A 172 25.61 9.31 -13.88
CA TYR A 172 24.81 8.86 -12.75
C TYR A 172 23.43 8.37 -13.18
N ASN A 173 22.88 7.46 -12.38
CA ASN A 173 21.47 7.15 -12.37
C ASN A 173 20.92 7.57 -11.01
N TYR A 174 19.95 8.49 -11.03
CA TYR A 174 19.23 8.94 -9.85
C TYR A 174 17.91 8.19 -9.73
N ILE A 175 17.58 7.80 -8.50
CA ILE A 175 16.41 7.01 -8.15
C ILE A 175 15.62 7.76 -7.08
N PRO A 176 14.82 8.79 -7.45
CA PRO A 176 13.87 9.38 -6.52
C PRO A 176 12.81 8.31 -6.18
N GLU A 177 12.73 7.97 -4.90
CA GLU A 177 11.75 7.06 -4.33
C GLU A 177 10.97 7.79 -3.23
N TYR A 178 9.66 7.59 -3.19
CA TYR A 178 8.80 8.05 -2.10
C TYR A 178 8.13 6.85 -1.47
N ARG A 179 8.29 6.72 -0.15
CA ARG A 179 7.72 5.64 0.63
C ARG A 179 6.62 6.19 1.53
N PHE A 180 5.42 5.67 1.38
CA PHE A 180 4.23 6.05 2.12
C PHE A 180 3.81 4.88 3.00
N PHE A 181 3.85 5.07 4.31
CA PHE A 181 3.64 4.01 5.29
C PHE A 181 2.17 3.94 5.69
N ASP A 182 1.69 2.76 6.04
CA ASP A 182 0.37 2.50 6.62
C ASP A 182 0.12 3.22 7.97
N THR A 183 1.17 3.77 8.58
CA THR A 183 1.13 4.60 9.80
C THR A 183 0.94 6.09 9.51
N GLY A 184 1.02 6.50 8.25
CA GLY A 184 1.01 7.91 7.83
C GLY A 184 2.39 8.55 7.70
N GLN A 185 3.48 7.82 8.05
CA GLN A 185 4.85 8.29 7.79
C GLN A 185 5.11 8.38 6.28
N ILE A 186 5.90 9.38 5.88
CA ILE A 186 6.40 9.53 4.52
C ILE A 186 7.93 9.59 4.55
N GLU A 187 8.59 8.89 3.65
CA GLU A 187 10.05 9.01 3.42
C GLU A 187 10.30 9.38 1.97
N PRO A 188 10.73 10.63 1.72
CA PRO A 188 11.44 10.96 0.49
C PRO A 188 12.86 10.38 0.56
N VAL A 189 13.19 9.56 -0.43
CA VAL A 189 14.41 8.77 -0.53
C VAL A 189 15.09 9.08 -1.86
N MET A 190 16.41 9.21 -1.84
CA MET A 190 17.21 9.38 -3.05
C MET A 190 18.28 8.29 -3.13
N GLY A 191 18.20 7.50 -4.21
CA GLY A 191 19.26 6.60 -4.62
C GLY A 191 20.16 7.25 -5.69
N ALA A 192 21.48 7.11 -5.55
CA ALA A 192 22.45 7.49 -6.58
C ALA A 192 23.38 6.32 -6.91
N THR A 193 23.43 5.92 -8.18
CA THR A 193 24.28 4.86 -8.72
C THR A 193 24.82 5.27 -10.10
N GLY A 194 25.38 4.36 -10.88
CA GLY A 194 25.97 4.64 -12.19
C GLY A 194 27.47 4.47 -12.16
N LYS A 195 28.23 5.50 -12.55
CA LYS A 195 29.69 5.50 -12.57
C LYS A 195 30.26 6.81 -12.04
N LEU A 196 31.51 6.76 -11.58
CA LEU A 196 32.26 7.96 -11.28
C LEU A 196 32.43 8.82 -12.55
N GLN A 197 32.08 10.10 -12.45
CA GLN A 197 32.10 11.02 -13.60
C GLN A 197 33.45 11.70 -13.80
N ARG A 198 34.18 12.00 -12.71
CA ARG A 198 35.41 12.79 -12.77
C ARG A 198 36.56 12.10 -12.02
N TYR A 199 37.72 12.18 -12.67
CA TYR A 199 38.99 11.68 -12.15
C TYR A 199 40.05 12.78 -12.26
N GLY A 200 40.96 12.79 -11.30
CA GLY A 200 42.10 13.70 -11.23
C GLY A 200 43.36 12.95 -10.80
N SER A 201 44.34 13.70 -10.30
CA SER A 201 45.62 13.16 -9.83
C SER A 201 45.96 13.57 -8.39
N ASP A 202 45.20 14.50 -7.80
CA ASP A 202 45.49 15.02 -6.47
C ASP A 202 44.69 14.25 -5.40
N PRO A 203 45.34 13.40 -4.59
CA PRO A 203 44.68 12.64 -3.54
C PRO A 203 44.20 13.51 -2.37
N ALA A 204 44.48 14.82 -2.34
CA ALA A 204 43.95 15.72 -1.32
C ALA A 204 42.46 16.05 -1.52
N VAL A 205 41.95 15.90 -2.75
CA VAL A 205 40.56 16.24 -3.15
C VAL A 205 39.81 15.01 -3.65
N GLY A 206 40.25 13.81 -3.27
CA GLY A 206 39.69 12.57 -3.77
C GLY A 206 40.34 11.34 -3.17
N TRP A 207 40.05 10.18 -3.75
CA TRP A 207 40.65 8.92 -3.34
C TRP A 207 41.16 8.12 -4.54
N PRO A 208 42.33 7.46 -4.45
CA PRO A 208 42.79 6.56 -5.50
C PRO A 208 41.81 5.39 -5.69
N VAL A 209 41.38 5.16 -6.93
CA VAL A 209 40.51 4.03 -7.30
C VAL A 209 41.16 3.18 -8.40
N ARG A 210 40.93 1.86 -8.39
CA ARG A 210 41.63 0.77 -9.13
C ARG A 210 42.45 1.14 -10.40
N GLY A 211 43.74 0.77 -10.37
CA GLY A 211 44.25 -0.40 -11.12
C GLY A 211 44.79 -0.27 -12.56
N GLY A 212 45.79 0.58 -12.83
CA GLY A 212 46.63 0.48 -14.05
C GLY A 212 47.37 1.76 -14.44
N SER A 213 46.80 2.91 -14.08
CA SER A 213 47.42 4.23 -14.18
C SER A 213 46.67 5.18 -13.24
N SER A 214 46.94 5.05 -11.94
CA SER A 214 46.37 5.79 -10.79
C SER A 214 45.49 7.01 -11.10
N PRO A 215 44.19 6.86 -11.40
CA PRO A 215 43.29 7.99 -11.32
C PRO A 215 42.80 8.14 -9.88
N VAL A 216 42.77 9.38 -9.40
CA VAL A 216 42.07 9.75 -8.16
C VAL A 216 40.63 10.04 -8.53
N GLY A 217 39.66 9.27 -8.02
CA GLY A 217 38.25 9.63 -8.10
C GLY A 217 38.03 10.88 -7.26
N ILE A 218 37.55 11.96 -7.88
CA ILE A 218 37.44 13.25 -7.20
C ILE A 218 36.23 13.20 -6.25
N SER A 219 36.46 13.53 -4.98
CA SER A 219 35.41 13.64 -3.97
C SER A 219 34.43 14.75 -4.34
N HIS A 220 33.18 14.58 -3.95
CA HIS A 220 32.11 15.52 -4.24
C HIS A 220 30.96 15.37 -3.25
N LEU A 221 30.11 16.38 -3.17
CA LEU A 221 28.86 16.32 -2.41
C LEU A 221 27.71 15.99 -3.35
N HIS A 222 26.70 15.32 -2.80
CA HIS A 222 25.36 15.33 -3.36
C HIS A 222 24.45 16.06 -2.38
N ASN A 223 23.90 17.18 -2.81
CA ASN A 223 22.87 17.92 -2.10
C ASN A 223 21.53 17.67 -2.79
N TYR A 224 20.61 17.02 -2.10
CA TYR A 224 19.26 16.73 -2.60
C TYR A 224 18.27 17.65 -1.90
N TYR A 225 17.46 18.36 -2.68
CA TYR A 225 16.46 19.28 -2.16
C TYR A 225 15.07 18.88 -2.63
N TRP A 226 14.09 18.95 -1.74
CA TRP A 226 12.68 18.74 -2.04
C TRP A 226 11.88 20.01 -1.80
N ARG A 227 10.88 20.24 -2.66
CA ARG A 227 9.83 21.24 -2.49
C ARG A 227 8.61 20.54 -1.88
N LEU A 228 8.26 20.91 -0.66
CA LEU A 228 7.17 20.33 0.14
C LEU A 228 6.09 21.40 0.31
N ASP A 229 5.04 21.31 -0.50
CA ASP A 229 3.92 22.24 -0.52
C ASP A 229 2.82 21.69 0.40
N PHE A 230 2.91 22.05 1.69
CA PHE A 230 2.05 21.50 2.74
C PHE A 230 0.67 22.13 2.66
N ASP A 231 -0.35 21.27 2.67
CA ASP A 231 -1.76 21.65 2.79
C ASP A 231 -2.39 20.71 3.83
N LEU A 232 -2.10 20.89 5.11
CA LEU A 232 -2.69 20.02 6.12
C LEU A 232 -4.19 20.32 6.25
N GLY A 233 -4.97 19.25 6.31
CA GLY A 233 -6.41 19.36 6.54
C GLY A 233 -7.18 19.89 5.33
N SER A 234 -7.89 21.00 5.50
CA SER A 234 -8.86 21.52 4.51
C SER A 234 -8.58 22.94 4.03
N ASN A 235 -7.61 23.62 4.63
CA ASN A 235 -7.28 25.00 4.34
C ASN A 235 -5.77 25.11 4.12
N ALA A 236 -5.33 25.37 2.89
CA ALA A 236 -3.91 25.55 2.59
C ALA A 236 -3.25 26.72 3.37
N ASN A 237 -4.03 27.69 3.82
CA ASN A 237 -3.47 28.95 4.32
C ASN A 237 -3.23 28.99 5.84
N ASP A 238 -3.59 27.96 6.60
CA ASP A 238 -3.44 27.97 8.07
C ASP A 238 -2.36 27.02 8.59
N ASP A 239 -1.50 26.53 7.70
CA ASP A 239 -0.30 25.81 8.06
C ASP A 239 0.76 26.73 8.69
N VAL A 240 1.41 26.22 9.73
CA VAL A 240 2.42 26.95 10.51
C VAL A 240 3.70 26.13 10.59
N PHE A 241 4.78 26.72 10.08
CA PHE A 241 6.13 26.19 10.23
C PHE A 241 6.72 26.55 11.60
N GLU A 242 7.18 25.52 12.31
CA GLU A 242 7.77 25.64 13.65
C GLU A 242 9.15 24.98 13.72
N GLU A 243 10.06 25.66 14.41
CA GLU A 243 11.34 25.10 14.84
C GLU A 243 11.23 24.65 16.29
N ILE A 244 11.71 23.44 16.56
CA ILE A 244 11.72 22.84 17.88
C ILE A 244 13.16 22.50 18.24
N GLU A 245 13.57 22.93 19.43
CA GLU A 245 14.90 22.64 19.98
C GLU A 245 14.80 22.10 21.41
N PHE A 246 15.80 21.31 21.80
CA PHE A 246 16.01 20.79 23.14
C PHE A 246 17.39 21.19 23.65
N VAL A 247 17.41 22.13 24.60
CA VAL A 247 18.64 22.70 25.17
C VAL A 247 18.82 22.22 26.61
N ALA A 248 20.06 21.90 27.00
CA ALA A 248 20.35 21.43 28.35
C ALA A 248 20.17 22.54 29.42
N ASP A 249 19.46 22.25 30.50
CA ASP A 249 19.03 23.26 31.48
C ASP A 249 20.17 23.86 32.33
N ASN A 250 21.24 23.09 32.59
CA ASN A 250 22.31 23.47 33.53
C ASN A 250 23.70 23.01 33.08
N ALA A 251 23.96 22.95 31.77
CA ALA A 251 25.19 22.38 31.16
C ALA A 251 25.52 20.92 31.56
N SER A 252 24.66 20.27 32.36
CA SER A 252 24.88 18.93 32.91
C SER A 252 24.36 17.79 32.02
N ASN A 253 23.78 18.09 30.86
CA ASN A 253 23.20 17.13 29.89
C ASN A 253 22.22 16.09 30.50
N ASN A 254 21.75 16.29 31.73
CA ASN A 254 20.84 15.38 32.44
C ASN A 254 19.37 15.80 32.34
N SER A 255 19.10 17.04 31.90
CA SER A 255 17.76 17.59 31.68
C SER A 255 17.80 18.54 30.50
N PHE A 256 16.75 18.50 29.68
CA PHE A 256 16.61 19.33 28.48
C PHE A 256 15.24 20.03 28.50
N SER A 257 15.24 21.34 28.23
CA SER A 257 14.03 22.11 28.00
C SER A 257 13.73 22.22 26.52
N LYS A 258 12.45 22.08 26.18
CA LYS A 258 11.93 22.27 24.82
C LYS A 258 11.62 23.74 24.58
N SER A 259 12.11 24.30 23.48
CA SER A 259 11.60 25.55 22.90
C SER A 259 10.84 25.25 21.60
N VAL A 260 9.82 26.05 21.32
CA VAL A 260 9.07 26.01 20.07
C VAL A 260 8.99 27.44 19.55
N ASN A 261 9.43 27.65 18.31
CA ASN A 261 9.41 28.94 17.65
C ASN A 261 8.62 28.83 16.34
N SER A 262 7.49 29.53 16.25
CA SER A 262 6.69 29.61 15.03
C SER A 262 7.17 30.77 14.15
N TYR A 263 7.36 30.51 12.85
CA TYR A 263 7.80 31.53 11.91
C TYR A 263 6.60 32.31 11.35
N SER A 264 6.68 33.64 11.40
CA SER A 264 5.65 34.55 10.86
C SER A 264 6.03 35.16 9.51
N HIS A 265 7.30 35.01 9.13
CA HIS A 265 7.88 35.46 7.88
C HIS A 265 8.79 34.37 7.35
N GLU A 266 9.05 34.42 6.05
CA GLU A 266 9.97 33.52 5.36
C GLU A 266 11.31 33.45 6.08
N ALA A 267 11.90 32.25 6.10
CA ALA A 267 13.12 32.03 6.84
C ALA A 267 13.94 30.88 6.28
N ALA A 268 15.23 30.94 6.54
CA ALA A 268 16.19 29.87 6.34
C ALA A 268 16.77 29.42 7.68
N ARG A 269 16.98 28.11 7.84
CA ARG A 269 17.60 27.51 9.02
C ARG A 269 18.39 26.28 8.62
N SER A 270 19.45 26.03 9.37
CA SER A 270 20.21 24.78 9.27
C SER A 270 20.00 23.89 10.48
N ILE A 271 20.24 22.60 10.29
CA ILE A 271 20.21 21.55 11.30
C ILE A 271 21.24 21.89 12.37
N ASN A 272 20.90 21.61 13.63
CA ASN A 272 21.80 21.78 14.75
C ASN A 272 21.73 20.58 15.71
N PRO A 273 22.67 19.62 15.59
CA PRO A 273 22.71 18.44 16.46
C PRO A 273 22.93 18.79 17.94
N ALA A 274 23.60 19.91 18.24
CA ALA A 274 23.86 20.32 19.62
C ALA A 274 22.57 20.65 20.38
N THR A 275 21.59 21.25 19.69
CA THR A 275 20.26 21.59 20.23
C THR A 275 19.18 20.59 19.84
N LYS A 276 19.54 19.49 19.15
CA LYS A 276 18.58 18.49 18.63
C LYS A 276 17.47 19.15 17.82
N ARG A 277 17.84 20.17 17.03
CA ARG A 277 16.89 20.96 16.26
C ARG A 277 16.20 20.07 15.22
N PHE A 278 14.88 20.21 15.14
CA PHE A 278 14.06 19.69 14.06
C PHE A 278 12.87 20.63 13.82
N TRP A 279 12.09 20.36 12.79
CA TRP A 279 10.98 21.22 12.41
C TRP A 279 9.65 20.46 12.41
N ARG A 280 8.58 21.23 12.49
CA ARG A 280 7.21 20.74 12.45
C ARG A 280 6.38 21.67 11.58
N VAL A 281 5.58 21.11 10.68
CA VAL A 281 4.46 21.82 10.05
C VAL A 281 3.19 21.37 10.76
N ARG A 282 2.42 22.30 11.27
CA ARG A 282 1.15 22.01 11.93
C ARG A 282 0.02 22.83 11.32
N ASP A 283 -1.16 22.24 11.33
CA ASP A 283 -2.39 22.98 11.07
C ASP A 283 -2.69 23.90 12.28
N ALA A 284 -3.12 25.14 12.05
CA ALA A 284 -3.46 26.07 13.11
C ALA A 284 -4.88 25.91 13.68
N THR A 285 -5.77 25.25 12.96
CA THR A 285 -7.19 25.12 13.33
C THR A 285 -7.60 23.67 13.57
N GLU A 286 -7.07 22.72 12.82
CA GLU A 286 -7.41 21.32 12.93
C GLU A 286 -6.67 20.62 14.08
N THR A 287 -7.46 19.96 14.94
CA THR A 287 -6.95 19.21 16.09
C THR A 287 -7.55 17.82 16.16
N ASN A 288 -6.84 16.88 16.81
CA ASN A 288 -7.44 15.63 17.22
C ASN A 288 -8.48 15.81 18.35
N ALA A 289 -9.08 14.71 18.79
CA ALA A 289 -10.11 14.72 19.83
C ALA A 289 -9.61 15.21 21.22
N GLN A 290 -8.30 15.31 21.46
CA GLN A 290 -7.73 15.94 22.67
C GLN A 290 -7.39 17.43 22.48
N GLY A 291 -7.64 18.01 21.32
CA GLY A 291 -7.29 19.40 21.03
C GLY A 291 -5.79 19.61 20.73
N LEU A 292 -5.07 18.55 20.35
CA LEU A 292 -3.68 18.67 19.87
C LEU A 292 -3.68 18.87 18.35
N ALA A 293 -2.87 19.82 17.87
CA ALA A 293 -2.81 20.20 16.46
C ALA A 293 -2.29 19.05 15.58
N VAL A 294 -3.00 18.75 14.50
CA VAL A 294 -2.54 17.81 13.48
C VAL A 294 -1.27 18.36 12.84
N SER A 295 -0.24 17.52 12.70
CA SER A 295 1.07 17.99 12.25
C SER A 295 1.93 16.90 11.64
N TYR A 296 3.01 17.32 10.99
CA TYR A 296 4.14 16.48 10.57
C TYR A 296 5.44 17.02 11.13
N ASP A 297 6.21 16.15 11.81
CA ASP A 297 7.60 16.43 12.17
C ASP A 297 8.50 16.12 10.97
N ILE A 298 9.43 17.02 10.65
CA ILE A 298 10.45 16.85 9.60
C ILE A 298 11.78 16.46 10.27
N LEU A 299 12.22 15.23 10.04
CA LEU A 299 13.34 14.60 10.74
C LEU A 299 14.48 14.26 9.78
N ALA A 300 15.58 14.98 9.87
CA ALA A 300 16.84 14.60 9.24
C ALA A 300 17.48 13.41 9.96
N LEU A 301 17.95 12.42 9.20
CA LEU A 301 18.60 11.23 9.75
C LEU A 301 20.12 11.29 9.65
N ASP A 302 20.61 11.84 8.53
CA ASP A 302 22.03 12.10 8.29
C ASP A 302 22.29 13.60 8.40
N THR A 303 22.85 14.02 9.53
CA THR A 303 23.07 15.44 9.88
C THR A 303 24.56 15.80 9.99
N GLY A 304 25.43 14.86 9.64
CA GLY A 304 26.88 14.99 9.80
C GLY A 304 27.58 15.71 8.65
N HIS A 305 26.89 15.88 7.51
CA HIS A 305 27.42 16.53 6.32
C HIS A 305 26.55 17.73 5.98
N ARG A 306 27.18 18.80 5.52
CA ARG A 306 26.54 20.01 5.03
C ARG A 306 27.47 20.67 4.01
N ASP A 307 26.89 21.18 2.94
CA ASP A 307 27.60 22.03 2.00
C ASP A 307 27.57 23.49 2.48
N THR A 308 28.59 24.25 2.13
CA THR A 308 28.59 25.71 2.25
C THR A 308 29.43 26.20 1.09
N GLY A 309 28.76 26.38 -0.04
CA GLY A 309 29.36 26.70 -1.32
C GLY A 309 29.97 28.11 -1.37
N PRO A 310 30.48 28.51 -2.53
CA PRO A 310 30.95 29.88 -2.75
C PRO A 310 29.82 30.90 -2.57
N SER A 311 30.17 32.19 -2.48
CA SER A 311 29.19 33.28 -2.34
C SER A 311 28.21 33.41 -3.52
N SER A 312 28.47 32.74 -4.63
CA SER A 312 27.57 32.64 -5.78
C SER A 312 26.48 31.57 -5.63
N GLU A 313 26.54 30.72 -4.59
CA GLU A 313 25.56 29.66 -4.34
C GLU A 313 25.01 29.74 -2.90
N PRO A 314 24.39 30.87 -2.52
CA PRO A 314 23.92 31.09 -1.15
C PRO A 314 22.78 30.14 -0.74
N PHE A 315 22.09 29.51 -1.69
CA PHE A 315 21.11 28.44 -1.44
C PHE A 315 21.70 27.19 -0.78
N THR A 316 23.03 27.04 -0.76
CA THR A 316 23.70 25.95 -0.05
C THR A 316 23.89 26.24 1.43
N TYR A 317 23.59 27.46 1.89
CA TYR A 317 23.95 27.89 3.24
C TYR A 317 23.02 27.39 4.31
N ASP A 318 21.85 26.85 3.99
CA ASP A 318 20.93 26.33 4.98
C ASP A 318 20.29 25.01 4.52
N ASP A 319 19.84 24.22 5.48
CA ASP A 319 19.28 22.88 5.21
C ASP A 319 17.75 22.94 5.01
N VAL A 320 17.09 23.99 5.52
CA VAL A 320 15.67 24.22 5.32
C VAL A 320 15.38 25.68 5.02
N TYR A 321 14.45 25.91 4.10
CA TYR A 321 13.86 27.21 3.82
C TYR A 321 12.33 27.08 3.91
N VAL A 322 11.66 28.12 4.37
CA VAL A 322 10.20 28.24 4.31
C VAL A 322 9.85 29.53 3.59
N THR A 323 9.05 29.42 2.53
CA THR A 323 8.60 30.54 1.70
C THR A 323 7.09 30.58 1.65
N ARG A 324 6.54 31.72 1.23
CA ARG A 324 5.16 31.78 0.79
C ARG A 324 5.01 31.01 -0.53
N GLN A 325 3.90 30.31 -0.73
CA GLN A 325 3.65 29.60 -1.96
C GLN A 325 3.57 30.56 -3.16
N ARG A 326 4.33 30.22 -4.21
CA ARG A 326 4.23 30.79 -5.56
C ARG A 326 4.50 29.69 -6.58
N ASP A 327 3.66 29.60 -7.62
CA ASP A 327 3.77 28.56 -8.65
C ASP A 327 5.08 28.64 -9.46
N CYS A 328 5.62 29.84 -9.64
CA CYS A 328 6.85 30.06 -10.41
C CYS A 328 8.14 29.79 -9.61
N GLU A 329 8.05 29.54 -8.30
CA GLU A 329 9.17 29.15 -7.44
C GLU A 329 9.22 27.62 -7.39
N ARG A 330 10.09 27.03 -8.21
CA ARG A 330 10.08 25.58 -8.48
C ARG A 330 11.36 24.87 -8.05
N PHE A 331 12.52 25.51 -8.21
CA PHE A 331 13.82 24.91 -7.94
C PHE A 331 14.60 25.72 -6.90
N ILE A 332 15.36 25.05 -6.03
CA ILE A 332 16.19 25.71 -5.00
C ILE A 332 17.29 26.59 -5.63
N SER A 333 17.69 26.32 -6.87
CA SER A 333 18.74 27.02 -7.62
C SER A 333 18.53 26.85 -9.13
N HIS A 334 19.05 27.82 -9.91
CA HIS A 334 18.84 27.91 -11.36
C HIS A 334 17.35 27.84 -11.74
N ASN A 335 16.51 28.48 -10.92
CA ASN A 335 15.09 28.57 -11.19
C ASN A 335 14.87 29.33 -12.51
N PRO A 336 14.14 28.76 -13.47
CA PRO A 336 14.01 29.38 -14.79
C PRO A 336 13.25 30.70 -14.67
N SER A 337 13.73 31.71 -15.39
CA SER A 337 12.97 32.95 -15.57
C SER A 337 11.65 32.64 -16.29
N ASP A 338 10.55 32.72 -15.54
CA ASP A 338 9.20 32.58 -16.09
C ASP A 338 8.59 33.98 -16.31
N PRO A 339 8.06 34.29 -17.52
CA PRO A 339 7.32 35.53 -17.77
C PRO A 339 6.14 35.78 -16.81
N ASP A 340 5.60 34.77 -16.14
CA ASP A 340 4.39 34.87 -15.32
C ASP A 340 4.60 35.19 -13.83
N GLY A 341 5.84 35.43 -13.34
CA GLY A 341 5.99 36.06 -12.00
C GLY A 341 7.34 36.04 -11.29
N CYS A 342 8.27 35.16 -11.64
CA CYS A 342 9.54 34.97 -10.90
C CYS A 342 10.79 35.27 -11.74
N ALA A 343 10.67 36.10 -12.78
CA ALA A 343 11.72 36.27 -13.80
C ALA A 343 13.11 36.69 -13.28
N SER A 344 13.21 37.20 -12.05
CA SER A 344 14.47 37.60 -11.40
C SER A 344 14.95 36.70 -10.26
N ASN A 345 14.25 35.61 -9.96
CA ASN A 345 14.59 34.74 -8.83
C ASN A 345 15.39 33.54 -9.34
N ASP A 346 16.69 33.54 -9.08
CA ASP A 346 17.61 32.48 -9.52
C ASP A 346 17.62 31.30 -8.54
N ASP A 347 17.57 31.59 -7.24
CA ASP A 347 17.62 30.57 -6.20
C ASP A 347 16.69 30.87 -5.01
N VAL A 348 16.58 29.92 -4.07
CA VAL A 348 15.65 30.01 -2.93
C VAL A 348 15.91 31.23 -2.04
N THR A 349 17.10 31.82 -2.08
CA THR A 349 17.42 33.01 -1.29
C THR A 349 16.78 34.28 -1.85
N ASP A 350 16.40 34.29 -3.14
CA ASP A 350 15.55 35.33 -3.71
C ASP A 350 14.08 35.15 -3.30
N PHE A 351 13.66 33.92 -3.01
CA PHE A 351 12.31 33.60 -2.57
C PHE A 351 12.13 34.03 -1.10
N VAL A 352 13.12 33.74 -0.24
CA VAL A 352 13.15 34.17 1.17
C VAL A 352 13.49 35.66 1.27
N ASN A 353 12.56 36.49 0.81
CA ASN A 353 12.70 37.95 0.75
C ASN A 353 11.94 38.67 1.88
N GLY A 354 11.33 37.90 2.79
CA GLY A 354 10.71 38.38 4.01
C GLY A 354 9.21 38.61 3.88
N GLU A 355 8.54 37.88 2.99
CA GLU A 355 7.08 37.87 2.96
C GLU A 355 6.51 37.33 4.28
N ALA A 356 5.29 37.74 4.60
CA ALA A 356 4.57 37.20 5.75
C ALA A 356 4.01 35.80 5.41
N LEU A 357 4.13 34.86 6.34
CA LEU A 357 3.60 33.50 6.22
C LEU A 357 2.22 33.32 6.90
N ALA A 358 1.82 34.27 7.75
CA ALA A 358 0.58 34.14 8.50
C ALA A 358 -0.66 34.20 7.58
N ASN A 359 -1.52 33.19 7.69
CA ASN A 359 -2.70 33.03 6.83
C ASN A 359 -2.35 32.96 5.33
N GLN A 360 -1.19 32.41 5.00
CA GLN A 360 -0.76 32.16 3.63
C GLN A 360 -0.46 30.67 3.47
N ASP A 361 -0.59 30.20 2.24
CA ASP A 361 -0.03 28.94 1.79
C ASP A 361 1.50 28.98 1.85
N ILE A 362 2.12 27.89 2.35
CA ILE A 362 3.54 27.80 2.64
C ILE A 362 4.21 26.64 1.93
N VAL A 363 5.45 26.87 1.50
CA VAL A 363 6.31 25.84 0.92
C VAL A 363 7.52 25.65 1.81
N VAL A 364 7.81 24.41 2.18
CA VAL A 364 9.05 24.02 2.86
C VAL A 364 10.01 23.43 1.84
N TRP A 365 11.20 24.00 1.75
CA TRP A 365 12.30 23.50 0.94
C TRP A 365 13.26 22.78 1.87
N PHE A 366 13.37 21.47 1.75
CA PHE A 366 14.18 20.66 2.67
C PHE A 366 15.34 19.99 1.93
N GLY A 367 16.55 20.17 2.44
CA GLY A 367 17.79 19.65 1.90
C GLY A 367 18.41 18.56 2.77
N ILE A 368 18.99 17.54 2.14
CA ILE A 368 19.95 16.63 2.78
C ILE A 368 21.24 16.57 1.96
N THR A 369 22.37 16.41 2.64
CA THR A 369 23.69 16.39 2.02
C THR A 369 24.43 15.10 2.35
N PHE A 370 25.11 14.54 1.35
CA PHE A 370 26.03 13.42 1.52
C PHE A 370 27.36 13.70 0.82
N HIS A 371 28.47 13.49 1.53
CA HIS A 371 29.82 13.58 0.95
C HIS A 371 30.26 12.22 0.43
N HIS A 372 30.41 12.16 -0.90
CA HIS A 372 30.87 10.96 -1.58
C HIS A 372 32.38 11.03 -1.77
N ILE A 373 33.09 10.22 -0.99
CA ILE A 373 34.52 9.94 -1.18
C ILE A 373 34.60 8.63 -1.98
N PRO A 374 34.98 8.67 -3.27
CA PRO A 374 35.00 7.49 -4.12
C PRO A 374 35.85 6.36 -3.56
N ARG A 375 35.46 5.11 -3.83
CA ARG A 375 36.22 3.92 -3.40
C ARG A 375 36.50 2.98 -4.56
N ASP A 376 37.37 2.00 -4.35
CA ASP A 376 37.65 0.95 -5.34
C ASP A 376 36.37 0.20 -5.77
N GLU A 377 35.43 0.04 -4.85
CA GLU A 377 34.13 -0.62 -5.07
C GLU A 377 33.18 0.19 -5.97
N ASP A 378 33.47 1.47 -6.17
CA ASP A 378 32.69 2.34 -7.05
C ASP A 378 33.10 2.22 -8.53
N GLU A 379 34.19 1.50 -8.82
CA GLU A 379 34.78 1.33 -10.14
C GLU A 379 34.60 -0.10 -10.70
N PRO A 380 34.13 -0.28 -11.95
CA PRO A 380 33.72 0.74 -12.93
C PRO A 380 32.26 1.15 -12.85
N ARG A 381 31.52 0.63 -11.86
CA ARG A 381 30.12 0.95 -11.62
C ARG A 381 29.87 0.97 -10.12
N MET A 382 29.21 2.03 -9.68
CA MET A 382 28.89 2.27 -8.28
C MET A 382 27.73 1.41 -7.83
N HIS A 383 27.80 0.94 -6.59
CA HIS A 383 26.59 0.52 -5.88
C HIS A 383 25.70 1.73 -5.60
N ALA A 384 24.41 1.51 -5.34
CA ALA A 384 23.51 2.60 -5.01
C ALA A 384 23.80 3.15 -3.60
N HIS A 385 24.04 4.45 -3.50
CA HIS A 385 24.07 5.20 -2.25
C HIS A 385 22.66 5.75 -1.97
N TRP A 386 22.15 5.51 -0.77
CA TRP A 386 20.78 5.87 -0.39
C TRP A 386 20.79 6.88 0.73
N ASN A 387 20.02 7.95 0.57
CA ASN A 387 19.85 9.01 1.57
C ASN A 387 18.36 9.30 1.70
N HIS A 388 17.91 9.64 2.91
CA HIS A 388 16.50 9.96 3.14
C HIS A 388 16.30 10.82 4.38
N PHE A 389 15.09 11.38 4.48
CA PHE A 389 14.57 11.97 5.71
C PHE A 389 13.17 11.43 5.98
N ARG A 390 12.67 11.68 7.19
CA ARG A 390 11.33 11.23 7.61
C ARG A 390 10.40 12.40 7.83
N LEU A 391 9.18 12.24 7.35
CA LEU A 391 8.04 13.05 7.73
C LEU A 391 7.14 12.18 8.59
N VAL A 392 7.05 12.49 9.88
CA VAL A 392 6.34 11.66 10.86
C VAL A 392 5.04 12.35 11.27
N PRO A 393 3.87 11.71 11.09
CA PRO A 393 2.61 12.28 11.50
C PRO A 393 2.57 12.40 13.02
N ARG A 394 2.12 13.55 13.51
CA ARG A 394 1.93 13.84 14.92
C ARG A 394 0.49 14.27 15.15
N ASP A 395 -0.14 13.65 16.15
CA ASP A 395 -1.50 13.97 16.59
C ASP A 395 -2.59 13.81 15.51
N TRP A 396 -2.36 12.95 14.50
CA TRP A 396 -3.34 12.64 13.44
C TRP A 396 -4.57 11.86 13.93
N THR A 397 -4.36 11.05 14.97
CA THR A 397 -5.39 10.29 15.68
C THR A 397 -5.26 10.54 17.18
N TYR A 398 -6.38 10.43 17.90
CA TYR A 398 -6.39 10.60 19.36
C TYR A 398 -5.90 9.35 20.10
N ALA A 399 -5.99 8.18 19.44
CA ALA A 399 -5.52 6.89 19.96
C ALA A 399 -4.38 6.39 19.06
N SER A 400 -3.40 5.70 19.66
CA SER A 400 -2.47 4.84 18.91
C SER A 400 -3.30 4.00 17.95
N SER A 401 -2.88 3.93 16.68
CA SER A 401 -3.49 3.04 15.69
C SER A 401 -3.73 1.69 16.36
N ARG A 402 -5.00 1.39 16.69
CA ARG A 402 -5.35 0.00 16.95
C ARG A 402 -5.00 -0.70 15.64
N ILE A 403 -4.28 -1.81 15.75
CA ILE A 403 -4.21 -2.77 14.64
C ILE A 403 -5.67 -2.94 14.19
N ALA A 404 -5.97 -2.63 12.92
CA ALA A 404 -7.34 -2.79 12.47
C ALA A 404 -7.71 -4.25 12.67
N ASN A 405 -8.84 -4.48 13.31
CA ASN A 405 -9.30 -5.81 13.62
C ASN A 405 -9.66 -6.55 12.33
N LEU A 406 -8.83 -7.49 11.89
CA LEU A 406 -9.11 -8.34 10.75
C LEU A 406 -10.13 -9.42 11.16
N PRO A 407 -11.09 -9.75 10.27
CA PRO A 407 -12.07 -10.78 10.57
C PRO A 407 -11.41 -12.18 10.64
N PRO A 408 -11.97 -13.11 11.43
CA PRO A 408 -11.48 -14.49 11.48
C PRO A 408 -11.49 -15.20 10.11
N VAL A 409 -10.57 -16.14 9.91
CA VAL A 409 -10.52 -17.00 8.72
C VAL A 409 -11.10 -18.37 9.06
N ILE A 410 -12.12 -18.80 8.32
CA ILE A 410 -12.78 -20.11 8.52
C ILE A 410 -12.30 -21.09 7.44
N ASN A 411 -11.85 -22.27 7.86
CA ASN A 411 -11.58 -23.37 6.94
C ASN A 411 -12.91 -23.99 6.49
N ASN A 412 -13.22 -23.90 5.21
CA ASN A 412 -14.45 -24.50 4.67
C ASN A 412 -14.38 -26.03 4.79
N PRO A 413 -15.32 -26.68 5.52
CA PRO A 413 -15.31 -28.13 5.70
C PRO A 413 -15.73 -28.91 4.45
N GLY A 414 -16.22 -28.23 3.40
CA GLY A 414 -16.80 -28.87 2.23
C GLY A 414 -18.20 -29.44 2.49
N GLU A 415 -18.81 -30.04 1.48
CA GLU A 415 -20.12 -30.67 1.57
C GLU A 415 -20.12 -31.82 2.59
N GLN A 416 -21.23 -31.99 3.30
CA GLN A 416 -21.38 -32.97 4.38
C GLN A 416 -22.54 -33.94 4.10
N PHE A 417 -22.42 -35.17 4.60
CA PHE A 417 -23.45 -36.20 4.47
C PHE A 417 -23.60 -37.04 5.74
N ASN A 418 -24.85 -37.32 6.13
CA ASN A 418 -25.18 -38.22 7.23
C ASN A 418 -26.48 -39.00 6.98
N LEU A 419 -26.56 -40.20 7.55
CA LEU A 419 -27.80 -40.98 7.62
C LEU A 419 -28.82 -40.35 8.60
N PRO A 420 -30.13 -40.50 8.37
CA PRO A 420 -31.15 -40.04 9.31
C PRO A 420 -30.98 -40.66 10.70
N SER A 421 -31.24 -39.90 11.76
CA SER A 421 -31.13 -40.37 13.15
C SER A 421 -29.73 -40.84 13.57
N SER A 422 -28.68 -40.49 12.82
CA SER A 422 -27.30 -40.76 13.22
C SER A 422 -26.76 -39.67 14.15
N ASP A 423 -25.86 -40.05 15.05
CA ASP A 423 -25.06 -39.11 15.82
C ASP A 423 -24.00 -38.50 14.92
N THR A 424 -23.81 -37.19 15.02
CA THR A 424 -22.94 -36.43 14.14
C THR A 424 -22.03 -35.50 14.91
N SER A 425 -20.81 -35.35 14.41
CA SER A 425 -19.77 -34.49 14.95
C SER A 425 -18.91 -33.94 13.82
N LEU A 426 -19.01 -32.63 13.56
CA LEU A 426 -18.18 -31.91 12.58
C LEU A 426 -17.48 -30.74 13.29
N GLN A 427 -16.16 -30.71 13.19
CA GLN A 427 -15.35 -29.64 13.76
C GLN A 427 -15.14 -28.52 12.74
N VAL A 428 -15.71 -27.34 12.97
CA VAL A 428 -15.35 -26.14 12.20
C VAL A 428 -14.11 -25.53 12.82
N VAL A 429 -13.10 -25.26 11.99
CA VAL A 429 -11.84 -24.64 12.44
C VAL A 429 -11.78 -23.22 11.89
N ALA A 430 -11.56 -22.26 12.79
CA ALA A 430 -11.25 -20.88 12.42
C ALA A 430 -10.04 -20.39 13.21
N SER A 431 -9.32 -19.44 12.64
CA SER A 431 -8.20 -18.75 13.26
C SER A 431 -8.36 -17.25 13.06
N ASP A 432 -7.95 -16.49 14.06
CA ASP A 432 -7.97 -15.03 14.03
C ASP A 432 -6.55 -14.52 13.78
N PRO A 433 -6.31 -13.62 12.81
CA PRO A 433 -4.97 -13.09 12.53
C PRO A 433 -4.31 -12.40 13.73
N GLU A 434 -5.11 -11.81 14.61
CA GLU A 434 -4.70 -11.15 15.85
C GLU A 434 -4.73 -12.09 17.07
N ASN A 435 -5.06 -13.37 16.84
CA ASN A 435 -5.18 -14.42 17.84
C ASN A 435 -6.18 -14.08 18.96
N GLN A 436 -7.25 -13.38 18.60
CA GLN A 436 -8.36 -13.07 19.49
C GLN A 436 -9.27 -14.29 19.73
N ALA A 437 -10.10 -14.19 20.77
CA ALA A 437 -11.08 -15.22 21.08
C ALA A 437 -12.20 -15.21 20.04
N ILE A 438 -12.48 -16.37 19.44
CA ILE A 438 -13.49 -16.55 18.39
C ILE A 438 -14.77 -17.14 18.99
N THR A 439 -15.91 -16.58 18.59
CA THR A 439 -17.24 -17.13 18.84
C THR A 439 -17.86 -17.61 17.53
N PHE A 440 -18.46 -18.79 17.55
CA PHE A 440 -19.11 -19.39 16.38
C PHE A 440 -20.63 -19.29 16.46
N THR A 441 -21.27 -19.04 15.31
CA THR A 441 -22.71 -19.25 15.15
C THR A 441 -22.99 -20.01 13.86
N ALA A 442 -24.11 -20.74 13.83
CA ALA A 442 -24.53 -21.49 12.67
C ALA A 442 -26.04 -21.35 12.48
N SER A 443 -26.45 -21.29 11.22
CA SER A 443 -27.84 -21.27 10.80
C SER A 443 -28.04 -22.23 9.62
N GLY A 444 -29.28 -22.68 9.40
CA GLY A 444 -29.59 -23.65 8.35
C GLY A 444 -29.10 -25.07 8.65
N LEU A 445 -28.65 -25.37 9.87
CA LEU A 445 -28.25 -26.73 10.25
C LEU A 445 -29.43 -27.72 10.14
N PRO A 446 -29.16 -28.98 9.76
CA PRO A 446 -30.14 -30.06 9.86
C PRO A 446 -30.79 -30.12 11.26
N PRO A 447 -32.12 -30.31 11.38
CA PRO A 447 -32.78 -30.29 12.68
C PRO A 447 -32.24 -31.37 13.60
N GLY A 448 -31.86 -30.98 14.81
CA GLY A 448 -31.22 -31.85 15.82
C GLY A 448 -29.73 -31.56 16.03
N LEU A 449 -29.10 -30.83 15.10
CA LEU A 449 -27.73 -30.35 15.26
C LEU A 449 -27.67 -28.94 15.85
N GLY A 450 -26.61 -28.68 16.62
CA GLY A 450 -26.24 -27.34 17.08
C GLY A 450 -24.73 -27.15 17.03
N ILE A 451 -24.30 -25.89 16.88
CA ILE A 451 -22.88 -25.52 16.99
C ILE A 451 -22.56 -25.06 18.41
N ASN A 452 -21.43 -25.50 18.96
CA ASN A 452 -20.89 -24.97 20.19
C ASN A 452 -20.15 -23.66 19.90
N SER A 453 -20.63 -22.57 20.49
CA SER A 453 -20.14 -21.22 20.24
C SER A 453 -18.68 -21.02 20.61
N ASN A 454 -18.10 -21.82 21.50
CA ASN A 454 -16.76 -21.61 22.04
C ASN A 454 -15.68 -22.36 21.27
N ASN A 455 -16.04 -23.40 20.53
CA ASN A 455 -15.06 -24.25 19.85
C ASN A 455 -15.47 -24.66 18.43
N GLY A 456 -16.62 -24.24 17.91
CA GLY A 456 -17.03 -24.52 16.53
C GLY A 456 -17.45 -25.98 16.27
N LEU A 457 -17.62 -26.80 17.31
CA LEU A 457 -18.10 -28.17 17.14
C LEU A 457 -19.59 -28.19 16.83
N ILE A 458 -19.94 -28.59 15.61
CA ILE A 458 -21.31 -28.94 15.23
C ILE A 458 -21.55 -30.38 15.69
N SER A 459 -22.53 -30.58 16.56
CA SER A 459 -22.86 -31.91 17.08
C SER A 459 -24.33 -32.07 17.43
N GLY A 460 -24.75 -33.32 17.55
CA GLY A 460 -26.11 -33.69 17.90
C GLY A 460 -26.53 -34.99 17.21
N THR A 461 -27.77 -35.39 17.46
CA THR A 461 -28.41 -36.48 16.74
C THR A 461 -29.37 -35.85 15.74
N HIS A 462 -29.20 -36.17 14.46
CA HIS A 462 -30.12 -35.68 13.44
C HIS A 462 -31.54 -36.18 13.74
N SER A 463 -32.53 -35.34 13.48
CA SER A 463 -33.91 -35.83 13.39
C SER A 463 -34.08 -36.75 12.17
N SER A 464 -35.16 -37.51 12.12
CA SER A 464 -35.49 -38.41 11.00
C SER A 464 -35.87 -37.69 9.69
N SER A 465 -35.53 -36.41 9.54
CA SER A 465 -35.92 -35.58 8.40
C SER A 465 -34.88 -35.61 7.29
N PHE A 466 -35.29 -36.17 6.15
CA PHE A 466 -34.53 -36.15 4.89
C PHE A 466 -34.47 -34.75 4.29
N GLY A 467 -33.36 -34.41 3.66
CA GLY A 467 -33.25 -33.17 2.92
C GLY A 467 -31.84 -32.65 2.74
N SER A 468 -31.74 -31.58 1.95
CA SER A 468 -30.52 -30.81 1.75
C SER A 468 -30.65 -29.49 2.50
N TYR A 469 -29.62 -29.13 3.23
CA TYR A 469 -29.59 -27.98 4.12
C TYR A 469 -28.42 -27.08 3.73
N ASN A 470 -28.71 -25.82 3.37
CA ASN A 470 -27.65 -24.84 3.14
C ASN A 470 -27.23 -24.25 4.49
N VAL A 471 -26.08 -24.71 4.99
CA VAL A 471 -25.57 -24.33 6.30
C VAL A 471 -24.71 -23.10 6.16
N ASN A 472 -25.03 -22.05 6.92
CA ASN A 472 -24.20 -20.86 7.07
C ASN A 472 -23.54 -20.88 8.44
N VAL A 473 -22.21 -20.86 8.48
CA VAL A 473 -21.42 -20.75 9.70
C VAL A 473 -20.70 -19.42 9.70
N SER A 474 -20.77 -18.69 10.81
CA SER A 474 -19.98 -17.48 11.02
C SER A 474 -19.06 -17.60 12.23
N ALA A 475 -17.90 -16.97 12.12
CA ALA A 475 -16.92 -16.79 13.18
C ALA A 475 -16.77 -15.30 13.43
N THR A 476 -16.87 -14.90 14.70
CA THR A 476 -16.76 -13.51 15.14
C THR A 476 -15.69 -13.41 16.23
N ASP A 477 -14.75 -12.49 16.09
CA ASP A 477 -13.75 -12.23 17.11
C ASP A 477 -14.30 -11.37 18.27
N SER A 478 -13.46 -11.09 19.26
CA SER A 478 -13.84 -10.34 20.46
C SER A 478 -13.98 -8.82 20.24
N GLU A 479 -13.46 -8.28 19.14
CA GLU A 479 -13.56 -6.86 18.77
C GLU A 479 -14.64 -6.58 17.69
N GLY A 480 -15.31 -7.63 17.19
CA GLY A 480 -16.49 -7.56 16.33
C GLY A 480 -16.24 -7.84 14.84
N GLY A 481 -15.03 -8.24 14.45
CA GLY A 481 -14.75 -8.70 13.09
C GLY A 481 -15.45 -10.04 12.83
N ILE A 482 -16.00 -10.20 11.62
CA ILE A 482 -16.85 -11.33 11.28
C ILE A 482 -16.56 -11.86 9.88
N ASN A 483 -16.52 -13.18 9.76
CA ASN A 483 -16.50 -13.88 8.48
C ASN A 483 -17.56 -14.99 8.51
N ALA A 484 -18.07 -15.35 7.34
CA ALA A 484 -19.07 -16.41 7.20
C ALA A 484 -18.84 -17.23 5.93
N ILE A 485 -19.12 -18.53 6.03
CA ILE A 485 -19.07 -19.47 4.92
C ILE A 485 -20.40 -20.20 4.79
N ASN A 486 -20.70 -20.65 3.57
CA ASN A 486 -21.82 -21.53 3.28
C ASN A 486 -21.31 -22.86 2.71
N PHE A 487 -21.96 -23.95 3.11
CA PHE A 487 -21.76 -25.27 2.52
C PHE A 487 -23.06 -26.08 2.62
N ASP A 488 -23.21 -27.07 1.75
CA ASP A 488 -24.39 -27.92 1.72
C ASP A 488 -24.21 -29.15 2.64
N TRP A 489 -25.28 -29.49 3.34
CA TRP A 489 -25.37 -30.67 4.21
C TRP A 489 -26.54 -31.54 3.78
N HIS A 490 -26.27 -32.76 3.39
CA HIS A 490 -27.27 -33.73 2.95
C HIS A 490 -27.58 -34.76 4.05
N VAL A 491 -28.87 -34.96 4.31
CA VAL A 491 -29.39 -36.05 5.16
C VAL A 491 -30.23 -36.98 4.30
N GLY A 492 -29.74 -38.18 4.05
CA GLY A 492 -30.24 -39.05 2.99
C GLY A 492 -30.07 -40.54 3.27
N GLU A 493 -30.74 -41.39 2.49
CA GLU A 493 -30.48 -42.82 2.49
C GLU A 493 -29.16 -43.10 1.77
N ASP A 494 -28.44 -44.11 2.26
CA ASP A 494 -27.31 -44.77 1.62
C ASP A 494 -27.65 -46.27 1.71
N THR A 495 -28.17 -46.81 0.61
CA THR A 495 -28.82 -48.12 0.57
C THR A 495 -27.81 -49.26 0.62
N ASP A 496 -26.61 -49.05 0.09
CA ASP A 496 -25.55 -50.07 0.05
C ASP A 496 -24.40 -49.81 1.04
N GLN A 497 -24.45 -48.70 1.76
CA GLN A 497 -23.58 -48.31 2.88
C GLN A 497 -22.12 -48.07 2.45
N ASP A 498 -21.92 -47.46 1.28
CA ASP A 498 -20.60 -47.14 0.76
C ASP A 498 -20.08 -45.75 1.13
N GLY A 499 -20.93 -44.93 1.75
CA GLY A 499 -20.62 -43.57 2.19
C GLY A 499 -21.06 -42.47 1.23
N ILE A 500 -21.70 -42.79 0.10
CA ILE A 500 -22.31 -41.85 -0.83
C ILE A 500 -23.84 -41.92 -0.68
N ALA A 501 -24.49 -40.77 -0.70
CA ALA A 501 -25.95 -40.72 -0.61
C ALA A 501 -26.58 -41.28 -1.88
N ASN A 502 -27.68 -42.04 -1.79
CA ASN A 502 -28.44 -42.54 -2.95
C ASN A 502 -28.76 -41.46 -4.03
N ALA A 503 -28.87 -40.19 -3.63
CA ALA A 503 -29.17 -39.08 -4.54
C ALA A 503 -27.95 -38.60 -5.36
N SER A 504 -26.74 -38.89 -4.88
CA SER A 504 -25.46 -38.54 -5.50
C SER A 504 -24.65 -39.78 -5.89
N ASP A 505 -25.21 -40.97 -5.65
CA ASP A 505 -24.59 -42.26 -5.89
C ASP A 505 -24.93 -42.76 -7.30
N ASN A 506 -23.91 -42.98 -8.12
CA ASN A 506 -24.08 -43.55 -9.46
C ASN A 506 -24.33 -45.06 -9.46
N CYS A 507 -24.26 -45.75 -8.32
CA CYS A 507 -24.78 -47.11 -8.11
C CYS A 507 -25.55 -47.27 -6.78
N PRO A 508 -26.76 -46.71 -6.62
CA PRO A 508 -27.51 -46.63 -5.35
C PRO A 508 -27.84 -47.95 -4.62
N ALA A 509 -27.46 -49.10 -5.15
CA ALA A 509 -27.72 -50.41 -4.56
C ALA A 509 -26.49 -51.31 -4.56
N LEU A 510 -25.33 -50.84 -5.05
CA LEU A 510 -24.10 -51.59 -5.15
C LEU A 510 -22.90 -50.71 -4.76
N ALA A 511 -22.41 -50.93 -3.53
CA ALA A 511 -21.37 -50.13 -2.92
C ALA A 511 -20.15 -49.88 -3.82
N ASN A 512 -19.93 -48.61 -4.19
CA ASN A 512 -18.87 -48.13 -5.05
C ASN A 512 -18.38 -46.73 -4.64
N ALA A 513 -17.80 -46.60 -3.44
CA ALA A 513 -17.37 -45.32 -2.86
C ALA A 513 -16.44 -44.44 -3.73
N ASN A 514 -15.81 -45.00 -4.77
CA ASN A 514 -14.98 -44.26 -5.72
C ASN A 514 -15.77 -43.61 -6.88
N GLN A 515 -17.07 -43.91 -6.99
CA GLN A 515 -18.02 -43.38 -7.96
C GLN A 515 -17.51 -43.46 -9.40
N GLN A 516 -16.75 -44.50 -9.74
CA GLN A 516 -16.14 -44.63 -11.06
C GLN A 516 -17.20 -44.92 -12.12
N ASP A 517 -17.28 -44.04 -13.12
CA ASP A 517 -18.15 -44.09 -14.29
C ASP A 517 -17.26 -43.81 -15.52
N SER A 518 -16.99 -44.83 -16.33
CA SER A 518 -15.94 -44.76 -17.37
C SER A 518 -16.45 -44.28 -18.72
N ASP A 519 -17.75 -44.35 -18.98
CA ASP A 519 -18.38 -43.84 -20.20
C ASP A 519 -19.23 -42.58 -19.95
N ALA A 520 -19.30 -42.13 -18.70
CA ALA A 520 -19.86 -40.87 -18.24
C ALA A 520 -21.36 -40.74 -18.53
N ASP A 521 -22.09 -41.85 -18.47
CA ASP A 521 -23.53 -41.87 -18.71
C ASP A 521 -24.37 -41.67 -17.42
N GLY A 522 -23.70 -41.63 -16.27
CA GLY A 522 -24.29 -41.42 -14.95
C GLY A 522 -24.60 -42.71 -14.19
N GLU A 523 -24.34 -43.88 -14.77
CA GLU A 523 -24.41 -45.19 -14.10
C GLU A 523 -22.99 -45.67 -13.79
N GLY A 524 -22.72 -46.04 -12.54
CA GLY A 524 -21.36 -46.43 -12.15
C GLY A 524 -20.96 -47.79 -12.73
N ASN A 525 -19.66 -47.99 -12.92
CA ASN A 525 -19.10 -49.21 -13.51
C ASN A 525 -19.58 -50.53 -12.87
N LEU A 526 -19.98 -50.51 -11.59
CA LEU A 526 -20.40 -51.71 -10.85
C LEU A 526 -21.85 -52.10 -11.10
N CYS A 527 -22.71 -51.16 -11.45
CA CYS A 527 -24.13 -51.37 -11.70
C CYS A 527 -24.50 -51.27 -13.19
N ASP A 528 -23.61 -50.69 -13.99
CA ASP A 528 -23.79 -50.61 -15.44
C ASP A 528 -23.53 -51.96 -16.14
N ALA A 529 -24.43 -52.33 -17.03
CA ALA A 529 -24.31 -53.50 -17.91
C ALA A 529 -23.32 -53.28 -19.07
N SER A 530 -22.95 -52.03 -19.35
CA SER A 530 -22.04 -51.59 -20.39
C SER A 530 -21.00 -50.57 -19.89
N PRO A 531 -20.20 -50.89 -18.84
CA PRO A 531 -19.37 -49.93 -18.06
C PRO A 531 -18.24 -49.21 -18.82
N TYR A 532 -18.17 -49.39 -20.13
CA TYR A 532 -17.21 -48.76 -21.04
C TYR A 532 -17.90 -48.27 -22.34
N GLY A 533 -19.23 -48.16 -22.34
CA GLY A 533 -20.06 -47.82 -23.49
C GLY A 533 -20.50 -49.04 -24.31
N GLY A 534 -21.74 -48.98 -24.80
CA GLY A 534 -22.27 -49.96 -25.75
C GLY A 534 -21.51 -49.92 -27.08
N CYS A 535 -21.07 -51.10 -27.55
CA CYS A 535 -20.52 -51.28 -28.91
C CYS A 535 -21.63 -51.02 -29.95
N THR A 536 -21.79 -49.77 -30.39
CA THR A 536 -22.86 -49.35 -31.32
C THR A 536 -22.62 -49.70 -32.79
N SER A 537 -21.53 -50.39 -33.12
CA SER A 537 -21.38 -50.98 -34.45
C SER A 537 -20.44 -52.18 -34.45
N LEU A 538 -21.00 -53.38 -34.50
CA LEU A 538 -20.28 -54.52 -35.07
C LEU A 538 -20.19 -54.28 -36.58
N SER A 539 -18.98 -54.13 -37.09
CA SER A 539 -18.75 -54.03 -38.52
C SER A 539 -18.63 -55.44 -39.10
N SER A 540 -18.74 -55.58 -40.42
CA SER A 540 -18.57 -56.87 -41.12
C SER A 540 -17.19 -57.54 -40.90
N SER A 541 -16.25 -56.86 -40.21
CA SER A 541 -14.99 -57.43 -39.71
C SER A 541 -15.16 -58.43 -38.56
N ASP A 542 -16.24 -58.33 -37.79
CA ASP A 542 -16.35 -59.00 -36.49
C ASP A 542 -17.14 -60.32 -36.56
N VAL A 543 -17.47 -60.77 -37.78
CA VAL A 543 -18.14 -62.05 -38.05
C VAL A 543 -17.10 -63.10 -38.46
N PRO A 544 -16.91 -64.20 -37.71
CA PRO A 544 -16.04 -65.29 -38.14
C PRO A 544 -16.57 -65.92 -39.43
N LYS A 545 -15.74 -65.98 -40.49
CA LYS A 545 -16.09 -66.72 -41.72
C LYS A 545 -16.17 -68.23 -41.45
N THR A 546 -17.20 -68.86 -42.01
CA THR A 546 -17.53 -70.30 -41.93
C THR A 546 -16.34 -71.25 -42.15
N ILE A 547 -16.26 -72.30 -41.31
CA ILE A 547 -15.28 -73.40 -41.36
C ILE A 547 -15.59 -74.35 -42.53
N SER A 548 -14.57 -74.72 -43.32
CA SER A 548 -14.68 -75.74 -44.37
C SER A 548 -14.74 -77.17 -43.78
N SER A 549 -15.54 -78.05 -44.38
CA SER A 549 -15.81 -79.43 -43.93
C SER A 549 -14.68 -80.44 -44.21
N SER A 550 -13.43 -80.01 -44.29
CA SER A 550 -12.28 -80.89 -44.50
C SER A 550 -11.15 -80.60 -43.50
N GLY A 551 -11.24 -81.22 -42.33
CA GLY A 551 -10.14 -82.01 -41.78
C GLY A 551 -9.02 -81.36 -40.99
N THR A 552 -8.85 -80.03 -40.91
CA THR A 552 -7.95 -79.43 -39.88
C THR A 552 -8.25 -77.94 -39.66
N PRO A 553 -8.66 -77.49 -38.45
CA PRO A 553 -8.67 -76.08 -38.10
C PRO A 553 -7.28 -75.67 -37.55
N THR A 554 -6.50 -74.96 -38.34
CA THR A 554 -5.53 -73.97 -37.83
C THR A 554 -6.24 -72.62 -37.83
N VAL A 555 -6.43 -72.01 -36.65
CA VAL A 555 -6.85 -70.60 -36.59
C VAL A 555 -5.59 -69.75 -36.47
N GLN A 556 -5.33 -68.98 -37.54
CA GLN A 556 -4.45 -67.82 -37.53
C GLN A 556 -5.33 -66.58 -37.55
N SER A 557 -5.52 -65.96 -36.38
CA SER A 557 -5.72 -64.51 -36.25
C SER A 557 -5.68 -64.16 -34.76
N THR A 558 -4.63 -63.46 -34.36
CA THR A 558 -4.59 -62.67 -33.14
C THR A 558 -5.57 -61.51 -33.28
N LEU A 559 -6.48 -61.37 -32.32
CA LEU A 559 -7.20 -60.12 -32.11
C LEU A 559 -6.33 -59.31 -31.12
N ASP A 560 -5.53 -58.38 -31.63
CA ASP A 560 -4.87 -57.38 -30.78
C ASP A 560 -5.90 -56.32 -30.44
N VAL A 561 -6.53 -56.44 -29.27
CA VAL A 561 -7.16 -55.29 -28.61
C VAL A 561 -6.04 -54.62 -27.82
N SER A 562 -5.52 -53.52 -28.37
CA SER A 562 -4.65 -52.63 -27.62
C SER A 562 -5.50 -51.88 -26.59
N GLU A 563 -5.52 -52.39 -25.37
CA GLU A 563 -5.92 -51.64 -24.19
C GLU A 563 -4.71 -50.78 -23.78
N ASN A 564 -4.70 -49.50 -24.14
CA ASN A 564 -3.71 -48.54 -23.69
C ASN A 564 -4.48 -47.38 -23.02
N GLY A 565 -4.14 -47.01 -21.79
CA GLY A 565 -2.84 -46.40 -21.59
C GLY A 565 -2.26 -46.56 -20.20
N TYR A 566 -1.31 -47.49 -20.09
CA TYR A 566 -0.07 -47.20 -19.35
C TYR A 566 1.06 -47.02 -20.37
N VAL A 567 1.55 -45.78 -20.44
CA VAL A 567 2.97 -45.48 -20.36
C VAL A 567 3.16 -44.62 -19.11
#